data_AF-A0A395HH43-F1
#
_entry.id   AF-A0A395HH43-F1
#
_cell.length_a   1.000
_cell.length_b   1.000
_cell.length_c   1.000
_cell.angle_alpha   90.00
_cell.angle_beta   90.00
_cell.angle_gamma   90.00
#
_symmetry.space_group_name_H-M   'P 1'
#
loop_
_entity.id
_entity.type
_entity.pdbx_description
1 polymer ?
#
loop_
_entity_poly.entity_id
_entity_poly.type
_entity_poly.pdbx_seq_one_letter_code
_entity_poly.pdbx_strand_id
1 'polypeptide(L)'
;GLSALGFLSPDGQCHSFDSSANGYGRGEGMGVIVLKPLTDAIRDNDVIRAVIRGTGMNQDRKTPGITVPSSEAQRSLIRSTYKAVGLRFSESAYFEPHGTGTPVG
;
A
#
# COMPACT_ATOMS: atom_id res chain seq x y z
N GLY A 1 4.42 0.57 -24.78
CA GLY A 1 5.08 0.61 -23.46
C GLY A 1 4.20 1.35 -22.46
N LEU A 2 4.58 1.46 -21.18
CA LEU A 2 3.77 2.09 -20.11
C LEU A 2 3.31 3.52 -20.46
N SER A 3 4.12 4.30 -21.18
CA SER A 3 3.73 5.63 -21.68
C SER A 3 2.54 5.58 -22.64
N ALA A 4 2.41 4.53 -23.46
CA ALA A 4 1.29 4.37 -24.39
C ALA A 4 -0.03 4.01 -23.69
N LEU A 5 0.03 3.61 -22.42
CA LEU A 5 -1.14 3.36 -21.56
C LEU A 5 -1.52 4.61 -20.73
N GLY A 6 -0.75 5.70 -20.81
CA GLY A 6 -1.01 6.93 -20.08
C GLY A 6 -0.76 6.86 -18.57
N PHE A 7 0.04 5.88 -18.10
CA PHE A 7 0.27 5.72 -16.65
C PHE A 7 1.40 6.58 -16.10
N LEU A 8 2.35 7.01 -16.94
CA LEU A 8 3.53 7.75 -16.50
C LEU A 8 3.25 9.25 -16.47
N SER A 9 3.71 9.91 -15.40
CA SER A 9 3.78 11.37 -15.34
C SER A 9 4.81 11.87 -16.37
N PRO A 10 4.48 12.89 -17.19
CA PRO A 10 5.45 13.56 -18.06
C PRO A 10 6.61 14.21 -17.27
N ASP A 11 6.36 14.58 -16.01
CA ASP A 11 7.34 15.22 -15.13
C ASP A 11 8.25 14.19 -14.43
N GLY A 12 7.94 12.90 -14.58
CA GLY A 12 8.68 11.81 -13.94
C GLY A 12 8.50 11.74 -12.42
N GLN A 13 7.46 12.39 -11.87
CA GLN A 13 7.19 12.46 -10.43
C GLN A 13 5.80 11.93 -10.09
N CYS A 14 5.60 11.49 -8.84
CA CYS A 14 4.28 11.16 -8.30
C CYS A 14 3.74 12.37 -7.53
N HIS A 15 2.79 13.10 -8.10
CA HIS A 15 2.11 14.22 -7.43
C HIS A 15 0.95 13.70 -6.56
N SER A 16 1.27 12.86 -5.57
CA SER A 16 0.28 12.14 -4.75
C SER A 16 -0.60 13.10 -3.95
N PHE A 17 -1.92 12.97 -4.11
CA PHE A 17 -2.94 13.83 -3.47
C PHE A 17 -2.94 15.29 -3.94
N ASP A 18 -2.20 15.62 -4.99
CA ASP A 18 -2.20 16.96 -5.57
C ASP A 18 -3.20 17.07 -6.72
N SER A 19 -3.77 18.27 -6.91
CA SER A 19 -4.64 18.58 -8.05
C SER A 19 -3.95 18.43 -9.43
N SER A 20 -2.61 18.46 -9.45
CA SER A 20 -1.76 18.28 -10.63
C SER A 20 -1.36 16.83 -10.91
N ALA A 21 -1.89 15.86 -10.13
CA ALA A 21 -1.72 14.43 -10.36
C ALA A 21 -1.94 14.06 -11.84
N ASN A 22 -0.88 13.58 -12.50
CA ASN A 22 -0.85 13.36 -13.95
C ASN A 22 -0.20 12.01 -14.34
N GLY A 23 -0.04 11.10 -13.38
CA GLY A 23 0.62 9.81 -13.58
C GLY A 23 1.68 9.55 -12.50
N TYR A 24 2.36 8.40 -12.59
CA TYR A 24 3.44 8.06 -11.65
C TYR A 24 4.84 8.25 -12.26
N GLY A 25 5.80 8.60 -11.41
CA GLY A 25 7.22 8.61 -11.73
C GLY A 25 7.86 7.25 -11.54
N ARG A 26 8.70 6.80 -12.47
CA ARG A 26 9.45 5.54 -12.30
C ARG A 26 10.65 5.76 -11.39
N GLY A 27 10.80 4.89 -10.41
CA GLY A 27 11.99 4.80 -9.56
C GLY A 27 12.48 3.35 -9.46
N GLU A 28 13.73 3.20 -9.04
CA GLU A 28 14.37 1.91 -8.75
C GLU A 28 14.92 1.93 -7.33
N GLY A 29 14.92 0.78 -6.66
CA GLY A 29 15.39 0.65 -5.29
C GLY A 29 15.42 -0.81 -4.83
N MET A 30 16.18 -1.08 -3.77
CA MET A 30 16.30 -2.40 -3.17
C MET A 30 16.21 -2.27 -1.65
N GLY A 31 15.45 -3.17 -1.02
CA GLY A 31 15.26 -3.22 0.43
C GLY A 31 15.15 -4.65 0.91
N VAL A 32 15.69 -4.92 2.09
CA VAL A 32 15.64 -6.25 2.73
C VAL A 32 15.14 -6.07 4.15
N ILE A 33 14.20 -6.93 4.55
CA ILE A 33 13.75 -7.06 5.93
C ILE A 33 13.96 -8.51 6.38
N VAL A 34 14.35 -8.68 7.63
CA VAL A 34 14.47 -9.99 8.29
C VAL A 34 13.30 -10.12 9.25
N LEU A 35 12.58 -11.24 9.15
CA LEU A 35 11.39 -11.51 9.95
C LEU A 35 11.64 -12.72 10.85
N LYS A 36 11.16 -12.62 12.09
CA LYS A 36 11.16 -13.72 13.06
C LYS A 36 9.88 -13.64 13.90
N PRO A 37 9.29 -14.77 14.33
CA PRO A 37 8.21 -14.74 15.32
C PRO A 37 8.61 -13.89 16.54
N LEU A 38 7.72 -13.01 17.00
CA LEU A 38 8.03 -12.04 18.06
C LEU A 38 8.50 -12.73 19.35
N THR A 39 7.91 -13.87 19.70
CA THR A 39 8.30 -14.67 20.87
C THR A 39 9.74 -15.15 20.80
N ASP A 40 10.19 -15.60 19.62
CA ASP A 40 11.58 -16.02 19.41
C ASP A 40 12.52 -14.81 19.40
N ALA A 41 12.09 -13.67 18.85
CA ALA A 41 12.89 -12.44 18.83
C ALA A 41 13.17 -11.94 20.25
N ILE A 42 12.16 -11.99 21.12
CA ILE A 42 12.31 -11.68 22.54
C ILE A 42 13.20 -12.71 23.24
N ARG A 43 12.95 -14.01 23.02
CA ARG A 43 13.73 -15.10 23.64
C ARG A 43 15.22 -14.99 23.32
N ASP A 44 15.55 -14.71 22.06
CA ASP A 44 16.94 -14.66 21.59
C ASP A 44 17.56 -13.26 21.78
N ASN A 45 16.82 -12.32 22.37
CA ASN A 45 17.23 -10.93 22.62
C ASN A 45 17.65 -10.17 21.35
N ASP A 46 16.89 -10.35 20.27
CA ASP A 46 17.11 -9.66 19.00
C ASP A 46 16.69 -8.18 19.07
N VAL A 47 17.28 -7.35 18.21
CA VAL A 47 16.82 -5.97 17.99
C VAL A 47 15.52 -5.97 17.18
N ILE A 48 14.41 -5.66 17.83
CA ILE A 48 13.08 -5.55 17.19
C ILE A 48 12.83 -4.10 16.77
N ARG A 49 12.76 -3.85 15.46
CA ARG A 49 12.47 -2.51 14.91
C ARG A 49 10.97 -2.19 14.84
N ALA A 50 10.15 -3.20 14.54
CA ALA A 50 8.70 -3.10 14.44
C ALA A 50 8.06 -4.49 14.55
N VAL A 51 6.74 -4.54 14.71
CA VAL A 51 5.96 -5.79 14.73
C VAL A 51 4.89 -5.73 13.65
N ILE A 52 4.86 -6.72 12.76
CA ILE A 52 3.75 -6.90 11.81
C ILE A 52 2.58 -7.51 12.57
N ARG A 53 1.54 -6.72 12.82
CA ARG A 53 0.35 -7.16 13.57
C ARG A 53 -0.56 -8.07 12.75
N GLY A 54 -0.56 -7.91 11.44
CA GLY A 54 -1.17 -8.82 10.48
C GLY A 54 -1.13 -8.26 9.07
N THR A 55 -1.54 -9.09 8.12
CA THR A 55 -1.57 -8.79 6.68
C THR A 55 -2.90 -9.25 6.10
N GLY A 56 -3.26 -8.72 4.93
CA GLY A 56 -4.46 -9.10 4.22
C GLY A 56 -4.30 -8.95 2.72
N MET A 57 -5.08 -9.69 1.95
CA MET A 57 -5.13 -9.59 0.50
C MET A 57 -6.56 -9.82 -0.01
N ASN A 58 -6.91 -9.16 -1.11
CA ASN A 58 -8.13 -9.43 -1.87
C ASN A 58 -7.93 -9.05 -3.35
N GLN A 59 -9.01 -8.94 -4.11
CA GLN A 59 -9.02 -8.57 -5.51
C GLN A 59 -10.16 -7.60 -5.81
N ASP A 60 -9.94 -6.73 -6.79
CA ASP A 60 -10.89 -5.69 -7.19
C ASP A 60 -12.16 -6.23 -7.88
N ARG A 61 -12.12 -7.51 -8.29
CA ARG A 61 -13.18 -8.21 -9.02
C ARG A 61 -13.53 -7.47 -10.31
N LYS A 62 -14.82 -7.22 -10.58
CA LYS A 62 -15.29 -6.57 -11.80
C LYS A 62 -15.28 -5.05 -11.61
N THR A 63 -14.42 -4.37 -12.36
CA THR A 63 -14.33 -2.91 -12.46
C THR A 63 -14.63 -2.46 -13.90
N PRO A 64 -14.87 -1.15 -14.17
CA PRO A 64 -15.16 -0.65 -15.52
C PRO A 64 -14.04 -0.90 -16.55
N GLY A 65 -12.81 -1.15 -16.09
CA GLY A 65 -11.68 -1.57 -16.91
C GLY A 65 -10.64 -2.26 -16.04
N ILE A 66 -9.87 -3.18 -16.62
CA ILE A 66 -8.92 -4.04 -15.89
C ILE A 66 -7.88 -3.28 -15.05
N THR A 67 -7.64 -2.00 -15.37
CA THR A 67 -6.69 -1.11 -14.69
C THR A 67 -7.36 -0.10 -13.76
N VAL A 68 -8.69 -0.08 -13.68
CA VAL A 68 -9.44 0.85 -12.83
C VAL A 68 -9.55 0.25 -11.43
N PRO A 69 -9.10 0.96 -10.37
CA PRO A 69 -9.13 0.46 -9.01
C PRO A 69 -10.55 0.43 -8.43
N SER A 70 -10.77 -0.43 -7.43
CA SER A 70 -12.05 -0.52 -6.70
C SER A 70 -11.96 0.03 -5.28
N SER A 71 -12.59 1.18 -5.03
CA SER A 71 -12.66 1.78 -3.68
C SER A 71 -13.39 0.89 -2.66
N GLU A 72 -14.35 0.07 -3.12
CA GLU A 72 -15.04 -0.90 -2.26
C GLU A 72 -14.13 -2.06 -1.87
N ALA A 73 -13.37 -2.60 -2.83
CA ALA A 73 -12.42 -3.68 -2.54
C ALA A 73 -11.33 -3.21 -1.57
N GLN A 74 -10.78 -2.00 -1.76
CA GLN A 74 -9.80 -1.42 -0.84
C GLN A 74 -10.37 -1.19 0.57
N ARG A 75 -11.57 -0.60 0.67
CA ARG A 75 -12.27 -0.43 1.97
C ARG A 75 -12.52 -1.77 2.66
N SER A 76 -12.97 -2.77 1.92
CA SER A 76 -13.16 -4.12 2.46
C SER A 76 -11.86 -4.72 2.96
N LEU A 77 -10.77 -4.59 2.21
CA LEU A 77 -9.45 -5.12 2.58
C LEU A 77 -8.95 -4.49 3.88
N ILE A 78 -9.00 -3.16 3.97
CA ILE A 78 -8.55 -2.42 5.15
C ILE A 78 -9.38 -2.85 6.38
N ARG A 79 -10.71 -2.89 6.25
CA ARG A 79 -11.60 -3.30 7.34
C ARG A 79 -11.40 -4.74 7.79
N SER A 80 -11.28 -5.68 6.84
CA SER A 80 -11.08 -7.09 7.19
C SER A 80 -9.74 -7.32 7.86
N THR A 81 -8.68 -6.63 7.40
CA THR A 81 -7.33 -6.76 7.98
C THR A 81 -7.29 -6.23 9.40
N TYR A 82 -7.82 -5.04 9.68
CA TYR A 82 -7.91 -4.51 11.05
C TYR A 82 -8.75 -5.41 11.95
N LYS A 83 -9.89 -5.91 11.46
CA LYS A 83 -10.76 -6.83 12.19
C LYS A 83 -10.04 -8.14 12.55
N ALA A 84 -9.26 -8.71 11.61
CA ALA A 84 -8.56 -9.97 11.82
C ALA A 84 -7.52 -9.90 12.96
N VAL A 85 -6.96 -8.71 13.22
CA VAL A 85 -5.94 -8.48 14.26
C VAL A 85 -6.49 -7.77 15.50
N GLY A 86 -7.79 -7.51 15.55
CA GLY A 86 -8.47 -6.86 16.67
C GLY A 86 -8.06 -5.40 16.90
N LEU A 87 -7.58 -4.69 15.88
CA LEU A 87 -7.19 -3.28 15.98
C LEU A 87 -8.32 -2.34 15.57
N ARG A 88 -8.43 -1.20 16.25
CA ARG A 88 -9.28 -0.08 15.83
C ARG A 88 -8.50 0.86 14.94
N PHE A 89 -9.17 1.50 13.98
CA PHE A 89 -8.53 2.49 13.09
C PHE A 89 -7.88 3.66 13.86
N SER A 90 -8.47 4.06 14.99
CA SER A 90 -7.95 5.14 15.84
C SER A 90 -6.63 4.82 16.52
N GLU A 91 -6.18 3.56 16.50
CA GLU A 91 -4.89 3.15 17.06
C GLU A 91 -3.74 3.34 16.05
N SER A 92 -4.06 3.67 14.79
CA SER A 92 -3.07 3.94 13.75
C SER A 92 -2.93 5.44 13.57
N ALA A 93 -1.80 5.98 14.01
CA ALA A 93 -1.47 7.40 13.87
C ALA A 93 -1.09 7.79 12.42
N TYR A 94 -0.72 6.81 11.60
CA TYR A 94 -0.22 7.01 10.25
C TYR A 94 -0.72 5.92 9.30
N PHE A 95 -0.90 6.31 8.04
CA PHE A 95 -1.20 5.41 6.93
C PHE A 95 -0.27 5.75 5.78
N GLU A 96 0.52 4.78 5.33
CA GLU A 96 1.35 4.89 4.12
C GLU A 96 0.50 4.40 2.92
N PRO A 97 -0.07 5.31 2.11
CA PRO A 97 -0.93 4.93 0.99
C PRO A 97 -0.10 4.45 -0.20
N HIS A 98 -0.75 3.78 -1.16
CA HIS A 98 -0.09 3.44 -2.43
C HIS A 98 0.28 4.69 -3.24
N GLY A 99 -0.60 5.70 -3.28
CA GLY A 99 -0.29 7.08 -3.63
C GLY A 99 0.48 7.26 -4.94
N THR A 100 -0.01 6.74 -6.06
CA THR A 100 0.71 6.78 -7.35
C THR A 100 0.66 8.13 -8.07
N GLY A 101 -0.07 9.13 -7.57
CA GLY A 101 -0.16 10.45 -8.22
C GLY A 101 -0.99 10.46 -9.51
N THR A 102 -2.00 9.58 -9.61
CA THR A 102 -2.90 9.50 -10.77
C THR A 102 -4.24 10.20 -10.48
N PRO A 103 -4.94 10.77 -11.48
CA PRO A 103 -6.25 11.40 -11.27
C PRO A 103 -7.37 10.47 -10.78
N VAL A 104 -7.27 9.16 -11.08
CA VAL A 104 -8.35 8.18 -10.84
C VAL A 104 -8.13 7.41 -9.54
N GLY A 105 -6.88 7.18 -9.16
CA GLY A 105 -6.46 6.34 -8.03
C GLY A 105 -6.31 7.08 -6.72
#